data_AF-A0A9E3XJD2-F1
#
_entry.id   AF-A0A9E3XJD2-F1
#
_cell.length_a   1.000
_cell.length_b   1.000
_cell.length_c   1.000
_cell.angle_alpha   90.00
_cell.angle_beta   90.00
_cell.angle_gamma   90.00
#
_symmetry.space_group_name_H-M   'P 1'
#
loop_
_entity.id
_entity.type
_entity.pdbx_description
1 polymer ?
#
loop_
_entity_poly.entity_id
_entity_poly.type
_entity_poly.pdbx_seq_one_letter_code
_entity_poly.pdbx_strand_id
1 'polypeptide(L)'
;GIIKKKKIKANLGLIGTSLEKGNSDYIAAVKQLAKNGRFEIWNHGYDHVLQQDGDAGEVYSEFQNSAFAYQKDHLLRTQRLAKSKLGMVIHTFGAPGNRIDVNTKTALDDIADIKVWYYGLPDPPRLVLKRMGELEFPAGNPDFEQFIARYQPENDYIVLQLHPNMW
;
A
#
# COMPACT_ATOMS: atom_id res chain seq x y z
N GLY A 1 -7.77 17.68 -10.13
CA GLY A 1 -7.98 16.30 -9.65
C GLY A 1 -9.31 16.19 -8.91
N ILE A 2 -10.10 15.16 -9.22
CA ILE A 2 -11.45 14.91 -8.68
C ILE A 2 -11.47 14.90 -7.14
N ILE A 3 -10.47 14.29 -6.51
CA ILE A 3 -10.32 14.24 -5.03
C ILE A 3 -10.35 15.65 -4.41
N LYS A 4 -9.61 16.61 -5.00
CA LYS A 4 -9.58 18.01 -4.52
C LYS A 4 -10.94 18.70 -4.72
N LYS A 5 -11.56 18.53 -5.91
CA LYS A 5 -12.85 19.16 -6.25
C LYS A 5 -13.98 18.65 -5.36
N LYS A 6 -13.98 17.35 -5.06
CA LYS A 6 -15.00 16.68 -4.25
C LYS A 6 -14.69 16.69 -2.75
N LYS A 7 -13.56 17.27 -2.32
CA LYS A 7 -13.12 17.35 -0.91
C LYS A 7 -13.03 15.98 -0.23
N ILE A 8 -12.61 14.96 -0.97
CA ILE A 8 -12.49 13.57 -0.48
C ILE A 8 -11.11 13.39 0.16
N LYS A 9 -11.02 12.63 1.26
CA LYS A 9 -9.74 12.15 1.80
C LYS A 9 -9.33 10.86 1.08
N ALA A 10 -8.05 10.70 0.79
CA ALA A 10 -7.55 9.56 0.03
C ALA A 10 -6.20 9.08 0.55
N ASN A 11 -5.84 7.85 0.19
CA ASN A 11 -4.63 7.22 0.71
C ASN A 11 -3.70 6.92 -0.48
N LEU A 12 -2.41 7.23 -0.35
CA LEU A 12 -1.42 7.09 -1.42
C LEU A 12 -0.28 6.16 -0.98
N GLY A 13 -0.07 5.10 -1.76
CA GLY A 13 1.02 4.14 -1.56
C GLY A 13 2.34 4.72 -2.02
N LEU A 14 3.31 4.75 -1.11
CA LEU A 14 4.66 5.23 -1.36
C LEU A 14 5.61 4.04 -1.56
N ILE A 15 6.32 4.06 -2.69
CA ILE A 15 7.34 3.08 -3.04
C ILE A 15 8.70 3.64 -2.61
N GLY A 16 9.43 2.96 -1.73
CA GLY A 16 10.65 3.51 -1.12
C GLY A 16 11.73 3.98 -2.10
N THR A 17 11.92 3.26 -3.21
CA THR A 17 12.88 3.66 -4.26
C THR A 17 12.58 5.02 -4.88
N SER A 18 11.32 5.48 -4.85
CA SER A 18 10.98 6.83 -5.34
C SER A 18 11.53 7.93 -4.42
N LEU A 19 11.68 7.66 -3.11
CA LEU A 19 12.32 8.59 -2.17
C LEU A 19 13.84 8.59 -2.28
N GLU A 20 14.43 7.46 -2.70
CA GLU A 20 15.86 7.34 -2.91
C GLU A 20 16.29 8.05 -4.20
N LYS A 21 15.56 7.82 -5.29
CA LYS A 21 15.87 8.35 -6.63
C LYS A 21 15.26 9.74 -6.90
N GLY A 22 14.25 10.13 -6.12
CA GLY A 22 13.51 11.37 -6.32
C GLY A 22 14.35 12.63 -6.06
N ASN A 23 14.17 13.64 -6.89
CA ASN A 23 14.80 14.95 -6.73
C ASN A 23 14.10 15.80 -5.64
N SER A 24 14.63 17.00 -5.37
CA SER A 24 14.07 17.92 -4.38
C SER A 24 12.59 18.25 -4.61
N ASP A 25 12.19 18.40 -5.88
CA ASP A 25 10.83 18.78 -6.25
C ASP A 25 9.83 17.66 -5.97
N TYR A 26 10.21 16.42 -6.27
CA TYR A 26 9.45 15.24 -5.92
C TYR A 26 9.26 15.13 -4.40
N ILE A 27 10.35 15.26 -3.64
CA ILE A 27 10.31 15.19 -2.17
C ILE A 27 9.44 16.33 -1.60
N ALA A 28 9.52 17.53 -2.14
CA ALA A 28 8.68 18.66 -1.75
C ALA A 28 7.19 18.39 -2.06
N ALA A 29 6.88 17.82 -3.23
CA ALA A 29 5.53 17.45 -3.59
C ALA A 29 4.93 16.41 -2.65
N VAL A 30 5.68 15.35 -2.30
CA VAL A 30 5.22 14.33 -1.34
C VAL A 30 4.98 14.94 0.05
N LYS A 31 5.88 15.82 0.53
CA LYS A 31 5.67 16.56 1.78
C LYS A 31 4.40 17.42 1.76
N GLN A 32 4.14 18.10 0.63
CA GLN A 32 2.94 18.92 0.49
C GLN A 32 1.66 18.07 0.44
N LEU A 33 1.72 16.89 -0.16
CA LEU A 33 0.62 15.93 -0.16
C LEU A 33 0.30 15.46 1.27
N ALA A 34 1.31 15.11 2.06
CA ALA A 34 1.11 14.69 3.45
C ALA A 34 0.64 15.83 4.37
N LYS A 35 1.21 17.03 4.24
CA LYS A 35 0.92 18.18 5.13
C LYS A 35 -0.52 18.70 5.01
N ASN A 36 -1.18 18.50 3.86
CA ASN A 36 -2.51 19.06 3.63
C ASN A 36 -3.64 18.31 4.39
N GLY A 37 -3.35 17.20 5.07
CA GLY A 37 -4.30 16.41 5.87
C GLY A 37 -5.41 15.71 5.07
N ARG A 38 -5.35 15.81 3.73
CA ARG A 38 -6.28 15.15 2.80
C ARG A 38 -5.74 13.79 2.36
N PHE A 39 -4.42 13.64 2.30
CA PHE A 39 -3.79 12.41 1.91
C PHE A 39 -3.09 11.73 3.09
N GLU A 40 -3.42 10.47 3.32
CA GLU A 40 -2.56 9.57 4.09
C GLU A 40 -1.48 9.02 3.15
N ILE A 41 -0.22 9.08 3.56
CA ILE A 41 0.87 8.41 2.86
C ILE A 41 1.15 7.09 3.59
N TRP A 42 1.15 5.98 2.86
CA TRP A 42 1.33 4.64 3.43
C TRP A 42 2.42 3.86 2.71
N ASN A 43 2.97 2.83 3.36
CA ASN A 43 4.13 2.08 2.91
C ASN A 43 3.67 1.04 1.89
N HIS A 44 4.13 1.16 0.65
CA HIS A 44 3.80 0.25 -0.44
C HIS A 44 5.00 -0.59 -0.88
N GLY A 45 5.90 -0.89 0.06
CA GLY A 45 7.16 -1.55 -0.23
C GLY A 45 8.27 -0.59 -0.63
N TYR A 46 9.35 -1.16 -1.12
CA TYR A 46 10.58 -0.49 -1.48
C TYR A 46 10.77 -0.45 -2.99
N ASP A 47 10.75 -1.59 -3.67
CA ASP A 47 11.06 -1.70 -5.11
C ASP A 47 9.87 -2.11 -5.98
N HIS A 48 8.75 -2.52 -5.38
CA HIS A 48 7.52 -2.89 -6.09
C HIS A 48 7.70 -4.10 -7.02
N VAL A 49 8.58 -5.03 -6.67
CA VAL A 49 8.78 -6.25 -7.46
C VAL A 49 7.52 -7.12 -7.46
N LEU A 50 7.08 -7.50 -8.66
CA LEU A 50 5.93 -8.38 -8.89
C LEU A 50 6.30 -9.50 -9.86
N GLN A 51 5.94 -10.74 -9.48
CA GLN A 51 5.96 -11.91 -10.35
C GLN A 51 7.26 -12.11 -11.14
N GLN A 52 8.40 -12.09 -10.44
CA GLN A 52 9.71 -12.38 -11.01
C GLN A 52 10.03 -13.86 -10.84
N ASP A 53 10.77 -14.42 -11.80
CA ASP A 53 11.29 -15.78 -11.69
C ASP A 53 12.39 -15.83 -10.62
N GLY A 54 12.27 -16.76 -9.69
CA GLY A 54 13.27 -17.07 -8.69
C GLY A 54 14.23 -18.17 -9.15
N ASP A 55 15.36 -18.29 -8.46
CA ASP A 55 16.46 -19.20 -8.83
C ASP A 55 16.04 -20.69 -8.88
N ALA A 56 14.97 -21.06 -8.15
CA ALA A 56 14.45 -22.43 -8.08
C ALA A 56 13.20 -22.67 -8.95
N GLY A 57 12.87 -21.76 -9.87
CA GLY A 57 11.66 -21.83 -10.72
C GLY A 57 10.38 -21.39 -10.01
N GLU A 58 10.47 -20.93 -8.77
CA GLU A 58 9.37 -20.31 -8.04
C GLU A 58 9.17 -18.86 -8.48
N VAL A 59 7.93 -18.42 -8.62
CA VAL A 59 7.63 -17.00 -8.87
C VAL A 59 7.57 -16.26 -7.54
N TYR A 60 8.30 -15.16 -7.42
CA TYR A 60 8.28 -14.30 -6.24
C TYR A 60 7.80 -12.89 -6.55
N SER A 61 7.24 -12.25 -5.52
CA SER A 61 7.00 -10.82 -5.47
C SER A 61 7.72 -10.26 -4.25
N GLU A 62 7.79 -8.94 -4.13
CA GLU A 62 8.52 -8.27 -3.06
C GLU A 62 8.21 -8.86 -1.67
N PHE A 63 6.93 -9.17 -1.39
CA PHE A 63 6.46 -9.75 -0.13
C PHE A 63 5.85 -11.15 -0.25
N GLN A 64 6.11 -11.90 -1.33
CA GLN A 64 5.61 -13.27 -1.46
C GLN A 64 6.70 -14.17 -2.06
N ASN A 65 6.98 -15.29 -1.41
CA ASN A 65 8.03 -16.24 -1.78
C ASN A 65 9.45 -15.65 -1.79
N SER A 66 9.62 -14.41 -1.33
CA SER A 66 10.91 -13.78 -1.09
C SER A 66 11.41 -14.07 0.33
N ALA A 67 12.73 -14.01 0.52
CA ALA A 67 13.33 -14.28 1.82
C ALA A 67 12.86 -13.28 2.89
N PHE A 68 12.64 -13.77 4.12
CA PHE A 68 12.27 -12.92 5.27
C PHE A 68 13.17 -11.69 5.44
N ALA A 69 14.49 -11.87 5.34
CA ALA A 69 15.45 -10.78 5.50
C ALA A 69 15.26 -9.67 4.45
N TYR A 70 14.90 -10.04 3.22
CA TYR A 70 14.62 -9.11 2.13
C TYR A 70 13.33 -8.34 2.39
N GLN A 71 12.23 -9.02 2.75
CA GLN A 71 10.96 -8.37 3.09
C GLN A 71 11.12 -7.38 4.26
N LYS A 72 11.84 -7.79 5.32
CA LYS A 72 12.11 -6.95 6.49
C LYS A 72 12.95 -5.73 6.13
N ASP A 73 14.01 -5.89 5.35
CA ASP A 73 14.83 -4.75 4.92
C ASP A 73 14.01 -3.75 4.13
N HIS A 74 13.18 -4.21 3.19
CA HIS A 74 12.38 -3.35 2.33
C HIS A 74 11.35 -2.53 3.10
N LEU A 75 10.64 -3.15 4.04
CA LEU A 75 9.73 -2.41 4.93
C LEU A 75 10.47 -1.35 5.76
N LEU A 76 11.57 -1.73 6.41
CA LEU A 76 12.36 -0.82 7.26
C LEU A 76 13.02 0.30 6.46
N ARG A 77 13.52 0.02 5.27
CA ARG A 77 14.17 0.99 4.39
C ARG A 77 13.19 2.06 3.96
N THR A 78 11.96 1.69 3.57
CA THR A 78 10.91 2.67 3.26
C THR A 78 10.53 3.51 4.49
N GLN A 79 10.43 2.92 5.69
CA GLN A 79 10.21 3.70 6.93
C GLN A 79 11.35 4.71 7.18
N ARG A 80 12.61 4.27 7.07
CA ARG A 80 13.79 5.13 7.28
C ARG A 80 13.86 6.26 6.26
N LEU A 81 13.56 5.98 5.00
CA LEU A 81 13.50 7.00 3.94
C LEU A 81 12.37 7.99 4.21
N ALA A 82 11.17 7.53 4.57
CA ALA A 82 10.07 8.43 4.92
C ALA A 82 10.44 9.34 6.10
N LYS A 83 11.07 8.80 7.14
CA LYS A 83 11.52 9.60 8.29
C LYS A 83 12.59 10.61 7.91
N SER A 84 13.64 10.19 7.20
CA SER A 84 14.79 11.04 6.88
C SER A 84 14.49 12.09 5.79
N LYS A 85 13.78 11.70 4.72
CA LYS A 85 13.50 12.58 3.58
C LYS A 85 12.26 13.41 3.79
N LEU A 86 11.21 12.83 4.37
CA LEU A 86 9.89 13.46 4.50
C LEU A 86 9.62 14.01 5.90
N GLY A 87 10.33 13.54 6.92
CA GLY A 87 10.10 13.93 8.32
C GLY A 87 8.83 13.31 8.92
N MET A 88 8.40 12.14 8.41
CA MET A 88 7.19 11.46 8.87
C MET A 88 7.43 10.00 9.20
N VAL A 89 6.60 9.46 10.09
CA VAL A 89 6.49 8.04 10.37
C VAL A 89 5.24 7.54 9.67
N ILE A 90 5.35 6.45 8.93
CA ILE A 90 4.21 5.84 8.23
C ILE A 90 3.61 4.74 9.11
N HIS A 91 2.29 4.69 9.17
CA HIS A 91 1.53 3.81 10.06
C HIS A 91 0.72 2.71 9.35
N THR A 92 0.70 2.72 8.03
CA THR A 92 -0.10 1.79 7.23
C THR A 92 0.77 1.11 6.19
N PHE A 93 0.55 -0.18 5.97
CA PHE A 93 1.22 -0.97 4.94
C PHE A 93 0.21 -1.67 4.03
N GLY A 94 0.53 -1.75 2.75
CA GLY A 94 -0.14 -2.62 1.80
C GLY A 94 0.88 -3.13 0.78
N ALA A 95 0.93 -4.43 0.53
CA ALA A 95 1.91 -4.99 -0.40
C ALA A 95 1.56 -4.72 -1.87
N PRO A 96 2.55 -4.51 -2.75
CA PRO A 96 2.36 -4.57 -4.20
C PRO A 96 1.57 -5.79 -4.63
N GLY A 97 0.53 -5.58 -5.45
CA GLY A 97 -0.33 -6.66 -5.94
C GLY A 97 -1.05 -7.46 -4.86
N ASN A 98 -1.08 -6.99 -3.61
CA ASN A 98 -1.56 -7.71 -2.43
C ASN A 98 -0.86 -9.08 -2.24
N ARG A 99 0.37 -9.22 -2.78
CA ARG A 99 1.19 -10.43 -2.74
C ARG A 99 1.91 -10.46 -1.40
N ILE A 100 1.48 -11.34 -0.51
CA ILE A 100 1.97 -11.47 0.86
C ILE A 100 2.12 -12.94 1.24
N ASP A 101 2.92 -13.21 2.28
CA ASP A 101 3.06 -14.52 2.91
C ASP A 101 3.31 -14.41 4.43
N VAL A 102 3.66 -15.55 5.05
CA VAL A 102 3.94 -15.62 6.50
C VAL A 102 5.20 -14.84 6.89
N ASN A 103 6.16 -14.70 5.97
CA ASN A 103 7.36 -13.90 6.20
C ASN A 103 6.98 -12.42 6.27
N THR A 104 6.00 -11.98 5.48
CA THR A 104 5.50 -10.59 5.54
C THR A 104 4.95 -10.26 6.91
N LYS A 105 4.08 -11.14 7.44
CA LYS A 105 3.52 -10.98 8.78
C LYS A 105 4.65 -10.91 9.81
N THR A 106 5.57 -11.88 9.78
CA THR A 106 6.70 -11.93 10.71
C THR A 106 7.60 -10.69 10.61
N ALA A 107 7.82 -10.16 9.41
CA ALA A 107 8.65 -8.97 9.21
C ALA A 107 7.99 -7.70 9.77
N LEU A 108 6.66 -7.63 9.75
CA LEU A 108 5.89 -6.51 10.31
C LEU A 108 5.93 -6.48 11.85
N ASP A 109 6.18 -7.61 12.52
CA ASP A 109 6.29 -7.67 13.99
C ASP A 109 7.45 -6.79 14.51
N ASP A 110 8.51 -6.65 13.70
CA ASP A 110 9.67 -5.79 14.02
C ASP A 110 9.44 -4.29 13.74
N ILE A 111 8.25 -3.91 13.25
CA ILE A 111 7.95 -2.54 12.82
C ILE A 111 6.73 -2.03 13.57
N ALA A 112 6.95 -1.71 14.84
CA ALA A 112 5.90 -1.25 15.74
C ALA A 112 5.14 -0.01 15.22
N ASP A 113 5.74 0.81 14.35
CA ASP A 113 5.10 1.99 13.77
C ASP A 113 3.92 1.66 12.85
N ILE A 114 3.96 0.53 12.13
CA ILE A 114 2.87 0.10 11.26
C ILE A 114 1.75 -0.44 12.17
N LYS A 115 0.55 0.14 12.11
CA LYS A 115 -0.63 -0.22 12.91
C LYS A 115 -1.79 -0.73 12.06
N VAL A 116 -1.76 -0.46 10.75
CA VAL A 116 -2.80 -0.87 9.80
C VAL A 116 -2.16 -1.67 8.67
N TRP A 117 -2.79 -2.77 8.28
CA TRP A 117 -2.35 -3.61 7.16
C TRP A 117 -3.48 -3.83 6.16
N TYR A 118 -3.35 -3.24 4.97
CA TYR A 118 -4.25 -3.50 3.85
C TYR A 118 -4.06 -4.91 3.31
N TYR A 119 -5.17 -5.63 3.20
CA TYR A 119 -5.26 -6.95 2.58
C TYR A 119 -4.32 -8.01 3.19
N GLY A 120 -3.91 -7.78 4.44
CA GLY A 120 -2.95 -8.64 5.15
C GLY A 120 -3.53 -9.96 5.65
N LEU A 121 -2.68 -10.79 6.26
CA LEU A 121 -3.10 -11.93 7.08
C LEU A 121 -3.69 -11.45 8.41
N PRO A 122 -4.52 -12.25 9.12
CA PRO A 122 -4.94 -11.92 10.48
C PRO A 122 -3.73 -11.68 11.40
N ASP A 123 -3.67 -10.50 12.03
CA ASP A 123 -2.49 -10.03 12.77
C ASP A 123 -2.83 -9.12 13.96
N PRO A 124 -3.55 -9.58 15.00
CA PRO A 124 -3.78 -8.76 16.19
C PRO A 124 -2.45 -8.44 16.90
N PRO A 125 -2.24 -7.20 17.41
CA PRO A 125 -3.24 -6.13 17.59
C PRO A 125 -3.38 -5.19 16.38
N ARG A 126 -2.70 -5.47 15.26
CA ARG A 126 -2.73 -4.64 14.05
C ARG A 126 -4.12 -4.69 13.40
N LEU A 127 -4.61 -3.54 12.94
CA LEU A 127 -5.89 -3.48 12.22
C LEU A 127 -5.68 -3.97 10.79
N VAL A 128 -6.26 -5.12 10.45
CA VAL A 128 -6.17 -5.67 9.10
C VAL A 128 -7.42 -5.26 8.31
N LEU A 129 -7.23 -4.38 7.32
CA LEU A 129 -8.30 -3.89 6.46
C LEU A 129 -8.45 -4.81 5.26
N LYS A 130 -9.46 -5.67 5.28
CA LYS A 130 -9.75 -6.64 4.20
C LYS A 130 -10.42 -5.96 3.01
N ARG A 131 -10.32 -6.60 1.84
CA ARG A 131 -11.06 -6.19 0.65
C ARG A 131 -12.53 -6.57 0.85
N MET A 132 -13.41 -5.58 0.80
CA MET A 132 -14.84 -5.77 1.12
C MET A 132 -15.77 -5.34 -0.02
N GLY A 133 -15.22 -5.01 -1.18
CA GLY A 133 -15.99 -4.68 -2.36
C GLY A 133 -15.09 -4.44 -3.55
N GLU A 134 -15.70 -4.31 -4.73
CA GLU A 134 -15.01 -4.06 -5.99
C GLU A 134 -15.74 -3.00 -6.79
N LEU A 135 -14.97 -2.09 -7.36
CA LEU A 135 -15.46 -1.09 -8.30
C LEU A 135 -15.16 -1.50 -9.76
N GLU A 136 -14.28 -2.48 -9.96
CA GLU A 136 -13.73 -2.84 -11.27
C GLU A 136 -14.06 -4.29 -11.62
N PHE A 137 -14.66 -4.51 -12.80
CA PHE A 137 -15.09 -5.83 -13.28
C PHE A 137 -14.78 -6.00 -14.78
N PRO A 138 -13.62 -6.55 -15.17
CA PRO A 138 -12.46 -6.92 -14.35
C PRO A 138 -11.60 -5.70 -13.96
N ALA A 139 -10.46 -5.93 -13.29
CA ALA A 139 -9.50 -4.88 -12.92
C ALA A 139 -9.22 -3.91 -14.09
N GLY A 140 -9.23 -2.62 -13.78
CA GLY A 140 -9.11 -1.53 -14.76
C GLY A 140 -10.41 -1.13 -15.47
N ASN A 141 -11.53 -1.82 -15.26
CA ASN A 141 -12.81 -1.49 -15.90
C ASN A 141 -13.87 -1.13 -14.85
N PRO A 142 -14.06 0.16 -14.53
CA PRO A 142 -15.07 0.61 -13.57
C PRO A 142 -16.49 0.21 -14.00
N ASP A 143 -17.24 -0.44 -13.13
CA ASP A 143 -18.64 -0.81 -13.37
C ASP A 143 -19.49 -0.43 -12.15
N PHE A 144 -20.24 0.65 -12.30
CA PHE A 144 -21.05 1.21 -11.22
C PHE A 144 -22.25 0.33 -10.86
N GLU A 145 -22.89 -0.30 -11.85
CA GLU A 145 -24.05 -1.16 -11.61
C GLU A 145 -23.64 -2.40 -10.81
N GLN A 146 -22.51 -3.00 -11.19
CA GLN A 146 -21.96 -4.15 -10.47
C GLN A 146 -21.44 -3.81 -9.07
N PHE A 147 -20.93 -2.60 -8.86
CA PHE A 147 -20.58 -2.10 -7.54
C PHE A 147 -21.84 -1.98 -6.66
N ILE A 148 -22.89 -1.31 -7.13
CA ILE A 148 -24.13 -1.13 -6.35
C ILE A 148 -24.78 -2.46 -6.00
N ALA A 149 -24.79 -3.42 -6.92
CA ALA A 149 -25.35 -4.76 -6.68
C ALA A 149 -24.64 -5.55 -5.56
N ARG A 150 -23.40 -5.17 -5.21
CA ARG A 150 -22.57 -5.84 -4.20
C ARG A 150 -22.24 -4.94 -3.01
N TYR A 151 -22.72 -3.69 -3.03
CA TYR A 151 -22.49 -2.72 -1.98
C TYR A 151 -23.25 -3.14 -0.71
N GLN A 152 -22.52 -3.28 0.39
CA GLN A 152 -23.04 -3.64 1.70
C GLN A 152 -23.05 -2.38 2.59
N PRO A 153 -24.17 -1.63 2.64
CA PRO A 153 -24.28 -0.38 3.40
C PRO A 153 -24.11 -0.55 4.93
N GLU A 154 -24.27 -1.76 5.44
CA GLU A 154 -24.13 -2.12 6.85
C GLU A 154 -22.66 -2.13 7.33
N ASN A 155 -21.69 -2.17 6.41
CA ASN A 155 -20.29 -2.11 6.77
C ASN A 155 -19.89 -0.68 7.17
N ASP A 156 -19.23 -0.53 8.33
CA ASP A 156 -18.74 0.76 8.83
C ASP A 156 -17.75 1.44 7.88
N TYR A 157 -17.08 0.65 7.03
CA TYR A 157 -16.14 1.11 6.02
C TYR A 157 -16.13 0.15 4.83
N ILE A 158 -15.59 0.61 3.70
CA ILE A 158 -15.27 -0.24 2.55
C ILE A 158 -13.85 0.06 2.11
N VAL A 159 -13.08 -0.99 1.87
CA VAL A 159 -11.72 -0.88 1.34
C VAL A 159 -11.76 -1.36 -0.10
N LEU A 160 -11.46 -0.45 -1.02
CA LEU A 160 -11.47 -0.67 -2.47
C LEU A 160 -10.04 -0.58 -3.01
N GLN A 161 -9.72 -1.44 -3.96
CA GLN A 161 -8.54 -1.31 -4.80
C GLN A 161 -8.97 -0.69 -6.14
N LEU A 162 -8.22 0.30 -6.62
CA LEU A 162 -8.49 1.01 -7.85
C LEU A 162 -7.22 1.08 -8.69
N HIS A 163 -7.37 1.06 -10.02
CA HIS A 163 -6.29 1.20 -10.99
C HIS A 163 -6.55 2.39 -11.95
N PRO A 164 -6.51 3.65 -11.48
CA PRO A 164 -6.88 4.80 -12.30
C PRO A 164 -6.06 4.98 -13.59
N ASN A 165 -4.84 4.45 -13.65
CA ASN A 165 -4.02 4.48 -14.87
C ASN A 165 -4.49 3.50 -15.96
N MET A 166 -5.42 2.60 -15.63
CA MET A 166 -6.04 1.65 -16.56
C MET A 166 -7.43 2.11 -17.03
N TRP A 167 -7.96 3.20 -16.48
CA TRP A 167 -9.30 3.73 -16.79
C TRP A 167 -9.31 4.65 -18.00
#